data_AF-A0A1A8HLL8-F1
#
_entry.id   AF-A0A1A8HLL8-F1
#
_cell.length_a   1.000
_cell.length_b   1.000
_cell.length_c   1.000
_cell.angle_alpha   90.00
_cell.angle_beta   90.00
_cell.angle_gamma   90.00
#
_symmetry.space_group_name_H-M   'P 1'
#
loop_
_entity.id
_entity.type
_entity.pdbx_description
1 polymer ?
#
loop_
_entity_poly.entity_id
_entity_poly.type
_entity_poly.pdbx_seq_one_letter_code
_entity_poly.pdbx_strand_id
1 'polypeptide(L)' 'GGDTCEICLEGYYGDAVITKNCTPCQCHSNGSVSEVCNRESGQCQCRENVIGRQCDECKPETHGLATGG' A
#
# COMPACT_ATOMS: atom_id res chain seq x y z
N GLY A 1 -5.60 -17.64 -3.07
CA GLY A 1 -5.84 -17.49 -1.62
C GLY A 1 -7.30 -17.75 -1.33
N GLY A 2 -7.68 -17.93 -0.06
CA GLY A 2 -9.03 -18.36 0.32
C GLY A 2 -9.32 -19.83 0.00
N ASP A 3 -10.44 -20.34 0.50
CA ASP A 3 -10.80 -21.77 0.39
C ASP A 3 -11.08 -22.22 -1.05
N THR A 4 -11.53 -21.30 -1.91
CA THR A 4 -11.84 -21.61 -3.31
C THR A 4 -10.95 -20.89 -4.33
N CYS A 5 -9.81 -20.35 -3.90
CA CYS A 5 -8.93 -19.53 -4.74
C CYS A 5 -9.60 -18.25 -5.30
N GLU A 6 -10.70 -17.79 -4.68
CA GLU A 6 -11.47 -16.63 -5.14
C GLU A 6 -10.82 -15.27 -4.83
N ILE A 7 -9.80 -15.26 -3.97
CA ILE A 7 -9.09 -14.04 -3.58
C ILE A 7 -7.58 -14.23 -3.69
N CYS A 8 -6.86 -13.11 -3.84
CA CYS A 8 -5.41 -13.10 -3.75
C CYS A 8 -4.93 -13.50 -2.34
N LEU A 9 -3.67 -13.93 -2.25
CA LEU A 9 -3.02 -14.21 -0.97
C LEU A 9 -2.88 -12.92 -0.14
N GLU A 10 -2.70 -13.06 1.16
CA GLU A 10 -2.36 -11.90 2.01
C GLU A 10 -1.07 -11.24 1.51
N GLY A 11 -1.06 -9.90 1.49
CA GLY A 11 0.03 -9.14 0.87
C GLY A 11 -0.07 -9.02 -0.66
N TYR A 12 -1.18 -9.46 -1.28
CA TYR A 12 -1.48 -9.26 -2.70
C TYR A 12 -2.86 -8.64 -2.89
N TYR A 13 -3.02 -7.88 -3.97
CA TYR A 13 -4.27 -7.24 -4.38
C TYR A 13 -4.58 -7.52 -5.85
N GLY A 14 -5.83 -7.26 -6.25
CA GLY A 14 -6.33 -7.53 -7.58
C GLY A 14 -7.41 -8.61 -7.58
N ASP A 15 -7.74 -9.09 -8.78
CA ASP A 15 -8.84 -10.01 -9.00
C ASP A 15 -8.31 -11.42 -9.35
N ALA A 16 -8.54 -12.38 -8.45
CA ALA A 16 -8.06 -13.75 -8.59
C ALA A 16 -8.94 -14.61 -9.53
N VAL A 17 -10.13 -14.15 -9.90
CA VAL A 17 -11.16 -14.96 -10.59
C VAL A 17 -11.32 -14.54 -12.05
N ILE A 18 -11.63 -13.26 -12.27
CA ILE A 18 -11.89 -12.63 -13.56
C ILE A 18 -10.59 -12.37 -14.31
N THR A 19 -9.69 -11.57 -13.72
CA THR A 19 -8.43 -11.20 -14.40
C THR A 19 -7.27 -12.14 -14.04
N LYS A 20 -7.46 -12.97 -13.00
CA LYS A 20 -6.43 -13.85 -12.43
C LYS A 20 -5.11 -13.12 -12.17
N ASN A 21 -5.22 -11.87 -11.76
CA ASN A 21 -4.09 -11.01 -11.48
C ASN A 21 -4.02 -10.75 -9.98
N CYS A 22 -2.95 -11.26 -9.37
CA CYS A 22 -2.58 -10.94 -8.01
C CYS A 22 -1.24 -10.21 -8.04
N THR A 23 -1.29 -8.92 -7.74
CA THR A 23 -0.13 -8.04 -7.69
C THR A 23 0.32 -7.89 -6.25
N PRO A 24 1.63 -8.01 -5.95
CA PRO A 24 2.12 -7.84 -4.59
C PRO A 24 1.89 -6.41 -4.10
N CYS A 25 1.47 -6.27 -2.84
CA CYS A 25 1.23 -4.97 -2.21
C CYS A 25 2.49 -4.11 -2.16
N GLN A 26 3.64 -4.70 -1.80
CA GLN A 26 4.92 -3.97 -1.68
C GLN A 26 4.83 -2.74 -0.76
N CYS A 27 4.07 -2.83 0.34
CA CYS A 27 4.01 -1.74 1.31
C CYS A 27 5.38 -1.51 1.95
N HIS A 28 5.81 -0.27 2.02
CA HIS A 28 7.08 0.11 2.61
C HIS A 28 7.02 -0.10 4.13
N SER A 29 7.86 -0.97 4.68
CA SER A 29 7.81 -1.37 6.10
C SER A 29 7.97 -0.21 7.08
N ASN A 30 8.75 0.81 6.73
CA ASN A 30 8.91 2.01 7.56
C ASN A 30 7.80 3.05 7.35
N GLY A 31 7.15 3.04 6.18
CA GLY A 31 6.14 4.03 5.80
C GLY A 31 4.70 3.56 6.03
N SER A 32 4.51 2.26 6.19
CA SER A 32 3.20 1.63 6.40
C SER A 32 3.05 1.06 7.81
N VAL A 33 1.80 0.85 8.21
CA VAL A 33 1.44 0.21 9.48
C VAL A 33 1.50 -1.32 9.36
N SER A 34 1.29 -1.84 8.15
CA SER A 34 1.26 -3.27 7.83
C SER A 34 1.70 -3.50 6.39
N GLU A 35 2.22 -4.70 6.11
CA GLU A 35 2.53 -5.18 4.76
C GLU A 35 1.28 -5.59 3.97
N VAL A 36 0.13 -5.67 4.63
CA VAL A 36 -1.16 -5.96 4.02
C VAL A 36 -1.79 -4.67 3.48
N CYS A 37 -2.08 -4.65 2.18
CA CYS A 37 -2.80 -3.56 1.51
C CYS A 37 -4.28 -3.89 1.28
N ASN A 38 -5.05 -2.89 0.86
CA ASN A 38 -6.42 -3.08 0.41
C ASN A 38 -6.45 -4.04 -0.79
N ARG A 39 -7.33 -5.04 -0.75
CA ARG A 39 -7.38 -6.13 -1.74
C ARG A 39 -7.89 -5.70 -3.11
N GLU A 40 -8.65 -4.61 -3.18
CA GLU A 40 -9.22 -4.09 -4.43
C GLU A 40 -8.32 -3.01 -5.02
N SER A 41 -7.91 -2.03 -4.23
CA SER A 41 -7.14 -0.86 -4.71
C SER A 41 -5.62 -1.04 -4.64
N GLY A 42 -5.14 -1.99 -3.83
CA GLY A 42 -3.71 -2.15 -3.56
C GLY A 42 -3.12 -1.07 -2.65
N GLN A 43 -3.94 -0.21 -2.05
CA GLN A 43 -3.49 0.88 -1.18
C GLN A 43 -3.04 0.34 0.18
N CYS A 44 -1.79 0.62 0.55
CA CYS A 44 -1.24 0.32 1.85
C CYS A 44 -1.74 1.30 2.92
N GLN A 45 -1.80 0.85 4.18
CA GLN A 45 -2.13 1.73 5.29
C GLN A 45 -0.89 2.52 5.70
N CYS A 46 -0.80 3.77 5.25
CA CYS A 46 0.36 4.62 5.52
C CYS A 46 0.36 5.16 6.95
N ARG A 47 1.56 5.32 7.50
CA ARG A 47 1.81 6.03 8.75
C ARG A 47 1.58 7.52 8.55
N GLU A 48 1.55 8.25 9.66
CA GLU A 48 1.45 9.69 9.63
C GLU A 48 2.60 10.29 8.81
N ASN A 49 2.29 11.31 8.00
CA ASN A 49 3.24 12.01 7.12
C ASN A 49 3.81 11.20 5.95
N VAL A 50 3.24 10.03 5.64
CA VAL A 50 3.63 9.21 4.48
C VAL A 50 2.40 9.02 3.56
N ILE A 51 2.64 8.99 2.25
CA ILE A 51 1.67 8.84 1.16
C ILE A 51 2.23 7.92 0.06
N GLY A 52 1.46 7.75 -1.00
CA GLY A 52 1.74 6.81 -2.08
C GLY A 52 1.01 5.48 -1.86
N ARG A 53 0.83 4.70 -2.93
CA ARG A 53 0.18 3.38 -2.85
C ARG A 53 0.94 2.47 -1.90
N GLN A 54 2.27 2.55 -1.93
CA GLN A 54 3.19 1.73 -1.15
C GLN A 54 3.64 2.41 0.15
N CYS A 55 3.18 3.64 0.42
CA CYS A 55 3.68 4.44 1.54
C CYS A 55 5.20 4.68 1.46
N ASP A 56 5.68 4.98 0.27
CA ASP A 56 7.08 5.20 -0.08
C ASP A 56 7.41 6.70 -0.24
N GLU A 57 6.40 7.57 -0.19
CA GLU A 57 6.54 9.01 -0.39
C GLU A 57 6.18 9.79 0.88
N CYS A 58 6.93 10.85 1.21
CA CYS A 58 6.56 11.72 2.33
C CYS A 58 5.47 12.72 1.90
N LYS A 59 4.54 13.05 2.81
CA LYS A 59 3.52 14.07 2.55
C LYS A 59 4.19 15.41 2.20
N PRO A 60 3.79 16.07 1.11
CA PRO A 60 4.42 17.31 0.63
C PRO A 60 4.28 18.54 1.54
N GLU A 61 3.84 18.40 2.80
CA GLU A 61 3.73 19.50 3.77
C GLU A 61 4.52 19.28 5.07
N THR A 62 5.35 18.24 5.17
CA THR A 62 6.26 18.07 6.32
C THR A 62 7.66 18.67 6.15
N HIS A 63 7.93 19.28 5.00
CA HIS A 63 9.11 20.13 4.77
C HIS A 63 8.79 21.64 4.88
N GLY A 64 7.74 22.00 5.61
CA GLY A 64 7.40 23.38 5.96
C GLY A 64 8.25 23.94 7.11
N LEU A 65 9.59 23.86 7.03
CA LEU A 65 10.45 24.83 7.69
C LEU A 65 11.09 25.69 6.62
N ALA A 66 10.38 26.76 6.28
CA ALA A 66 11.01 27.98 5.82
C ALA A 66 12.05 28.41 6.86
N THR A 67 13.31 28.04 6.68
CA THR A 67 14.41 28.76 7.30
C THR A 67 14.98 29.66 6.23
N GLY A 68 14.55 30.92 6.26
CA GLY A 68 15.20 31.97 5.49
C GLY A 68 16.69 32.02 5.80
N GLY A 69 17.47 32.25 4.76
CA GLY A 69 18.85 32.73 4.79
C GLY A 69 18.97 33.83 3.76
#